data_AF-A0A9P4HB12-F1
#
_entry.id   AF-A0A9P4HB12-F1
#
_cell.length_a   1.000
_cell.length_b   1.000
_cell.length_c   1.000
_cell.angle_alpha   90.00
_cell.angle_beta   90.00
_cell.angle_gamma   90.00
#
_symmetry.space_group_name_H-M   'P 1'
#
loop_
_entity.id
_entity.type
_entity.pdbx_description
1 polymer ?
#
loop_
_entity_poly.entity_id
_entity_poly.type
_entity_poly.pdbx_seq_one_letter_code
_entity_poly.pdbx_strand_id
1 'polypeptide(L)'
;MSTHDLSSDPIDSKPVDSGLKELPFPPVTKQHILNCSYHCWHPRYRAITPKARLIPLPPAFLDYLRSDGIILPPEETDNATWSDNDSGIFSGADNNEDDEEEATDPSINWRDTHEAIERTIEELGGKVAPKLNWSAPKDATFMNATNNMECRTPNDIYLLLKSSDFVTHDLAHAFDDTFDQNSEEDQEIPYHLVLRKWITLNPSVEFRCFVRDRRLVGLCQRDLNHFDFLFNMQDKLRDAIQEFFDVRLRDTFPDPNFTFDVYVPPPHNKVWLVDVNPWAMRTDPLLFSWMELLTMEVPAMEQGKGEVEEATVRLRIARPGETADANARQEEGLEEEDTDDDEVEEIWQPEFRLVRRDDPEAYGFTTPQYSAHKMPKDVVDASRDGGGGLREFAMQWEEAQRLAEQQRAEDSEDD
;
A
#
# COMPACT_ATOMS: atom_id res chain seq x y z
N MET A 1 77.51 -15.29 13.43
CA MET A 1 76.61 -15.21 12.27
C MET A 1 75.49 -16.20 12.52
N SER A 2 74.41 -15.73 13.17
CA SER A 2 73.21 -16.53 13.46
C SER A 2 72.17 -16.22 12.40
N THR A 3 71.62 -17.26 11.78
CA THR A 3 70.41 -17.17 10.96
C THR A 3 69.27 -17.80 11.77
N HIS A 4 68.34 -16.96 12.21
CA HIS A 4 67.13 -17.38 12.91
C HIS A 4 65.98 -17.62 11.92
N ASP A 5 65.29 -18.73 12.17
CA ASP A 5 63.99 -19.14 11.64
C ASP A 5 62.94 -18.03 11.70
N LEU A 6 62.11 -17.93 10.66
CA LEU A 6 60.85 -17.17 10.65
C LEU A 6 59.71 -18.13 10.34
N SER A 7 58.89 -18.34 11.37
CA SER A 7 57.61 -19.06 11.36
C SER A 7 56.58 -18.32 10.50
N SER A 8 55.91 -19.06 9.63
CA SER A 8 54.75 -18.60 8.86
C SER A 8 53.46 -18.86 9.65
N ASP A 9 52.86 -17.80 10.20
CA ASP A 9 51.49 -17.85 10.72
C ASP A 9 50.47 -17.80 9.57
N PRO A 10 49.37 -18.59 9.62
CA PRO A 10 48.30 -18.50 8.65
C PRO A 10 47.42 -17.27 8.95
N ILE A 11 47.21 -16.44 7.92
CA ILE A 11 46.33 -15.28 7.97
C ILE A 11 44.88 -15.79 8.09
N ASP A 12 44.33 -15.66 9.29
CA ASP A 12 42.89 -15.79 9.59
C ASP A 12 42.16 -14.63 8.89
N SER A 13 41.71 -14.86 7.65
CA SER A 13 40.88 -13.90 6.91
C SER A 13 39.43 -14.03 7.40
N LYS A 14 39.12 -13.39 8.53
CA LYS A 14 37.74 -13.06 8.86
C LYS A 14 37.19 -12.12 7.76
N PRO A 15 35.97 -12.36 7.24
CA PRO A 15 35.36 -11.42 6.32
C PRO A 15 35.20 -10.09 7.04
N VAL A 16 35.81 -9.06 6.47
CA VAL A 16 35.61 -7.67 6.88
C VAL A 16 34.12 -7.40 6.63
N ASP A 17 33.37 -7.16 7.70
CA ASP A 17 32.01 -6.67 7.65
C ASP A 17 32.03 -5.27 7.03
N SER A 18 32.04 -5.24 5.69
CA SER A 18 31.81 -4.03 4.93
C SER A 18 30.33 -3.72 5.09
N GLY A 19 29.99 -2.92 6.10
CA GLY A 19 28.63 -2.50 6.36
C GLY A 19 27.93 -2.07 5.06
N LEU A 20 26.74 -2.62 4.84
CA LEU A 20 25.93 -2.33 3.66
C LEU A 20 25.66 -0.82 3.59
N LYS A 21 26.12 -0.18 2.52
CA LYS A 21 25.89 1.26 2.28
C LYS A 21 24.51 1.54 1.69
N GLU A 22 23.90 0.51 1.10
CA GLU A 22 22.60 0.55 0.42
C GLU A 22 21.81 -0.70 0.78
N LEU A 23 20.49 -0.60 0.72
CA LEU A 23 19.61 -1.74 0.98
C LEU A 23 19.78 -2.79 -0.14
N PRO A 24 19.95 -4.08 0.21
CA PRO A 24 20.27 -5.13 -0.76
C PRO A 24 19.03 -5.61 -1.52
N PHE A 25 18.35 -4.71 -2.24
CA PHE A 25 17.22 -5.10 -3.09
C PHE A 25 17.69 -5.90 -4.32
N PRO A 26 16.93 -6.93 -4.74
CA PRO A 26 17.09 -7.46 -6.08
C PRO A 26 16.76 -6.37 -7.12
N PRO A 27 17.35 -6.42 -8.33
CA PRO A 27 17.03 -5.47 -9.39
C PRO A 27 15.53 -5.45 -9.70
N VAL A 28 14.91 -4.26 -9.60
CA VAL A 28 13.51 -4.05 -9.93
C VAL A 28 13.39 -3.83 -11.44
N THR A 29 12.62 -4.67 -12.13
CA THR A 29 12.43 -4.58 -13.60
C THR A 29 11.11 -3.89 -13.94
N LYS A 30 10.99 -3.30 -15.14
CA LYS A 30 9.71 -2.80 -15.69
C LYS A 30 8.62 -3.88 -15.63
N GLN A 31 8.98 -5.13 -15.94
CA GLN A 31 8.05 -6.25 -15.88
C GLN A 31 7.54 -6.53 -14.46
N HIS A 32 8.38 -6.38 -13.43
CA HIS A 32 7.95 -6.54 -12.04
C HIS A 32 6.89 -5.50 -11.64
N ILE A 33 7.08 -4.25 -12.07
CA ILE A 33 6.09 -3.18 -11.88
C ILE A 33 4.79 -3.49 -12.65
N LEU A 34 4.89 -3.92 -13.90
CA LEU A 34 3.74 -4.28 -14.73
C LEU A 34 2.97 -5.47 -14.16
N ASN A 35 3.64 -6.50 -13.62
CA ASN A 35 2.99 -7.63 -12.98
C ASN A 35 2.12 -7.22 -11.78
N CYS A 36 2.50 -6.13 -11.09
CA CYS A 36 1.75 -5.55 -9.97
C CYS A 36 0.62 -4.61 -10.43
N SER A 37 0.47 -4.35 -11.72
CA SER A 37 -0.64 -3.54 -12.23
C SER A 37 -1.98 -4.28 -12.10
N TYR A 38 -3.03 -3.54 -11.79
CA TYR A 38 -4.37 -4.08 -11.58
C TYR A 38 -4.87 -4.86 -12.78
N HIS A 39 -4.58 -4.39 -14.00
CA HIS A 39 -4.99 -5.08 -15.23
C HIS A 39 -4.27 -6.42 -15.44
N CYS A 40 -3.06 -6.61 -14.89
CA CYS A 40 -2.34 -7.88 -14.96
C CYS A 40 -2.82 -8.89 -13.92
N TRP A 41 -2.94 -8.50 -12.64
CA TRP A 41 -3.24 -9.46 -11.57
C TRP A 41 -4.74 -9.69 -11.36
N HIS A 42 -5.60 -8.69 -11.54
CA HIS A 42 -7.04 -8.83 -11.27
C HIS A 42 -7.73 -9.92 -12.09
N PRO A 43 -7.46 -10.09 -13.42
CA PRO A 43 -8.06 -11.19 -14.18
C PRO A 43 -7.77 -12.58 -13.59
N ARG A 44 -6.60 -12.76 -12.99
CA ARG A 44 -6.17 -14.03 -12.37
C ARG A 44 -6.84 -14.26 -11.01
N TYR A 45 -7.12 -13.19 -10.27
CA TYR A 45 -7.58 -13.22 -8.88
C TYR A 45 -9.00 -12.67 -8.67
N ARG A 46 -9.79 -12.53 -9.74
CA ARG A 46 -11.15 -11.99 -9.70
C ARG A 46 -12.08 -12.66 -8.69
N ALA A 47 -11.88 -13.94 -8.41
CA ALA A 47 -12.71 -14.71 -7.46
C ALA A 47 -12.41 -14.43 -5.98
N ILE A 48 -11.25 -13.83 -5.69
CA ILE A 48 -10.73 -13.62 -4.33
C ILE A 48 -10.54 -12.14 -3.98
N THR A 49 -11.07 -11.23 -4.79
CA THR A 49 -10.97 -9.77 -4.60
C THR A 49 -12.37 -9.13 -4.68
N PRO A 50 -12.61 -7.97 -4.06
CA PRO A 50 -13.86 -7.25 -4.21
C PRO A 50 -14.20 -6.95 -5.67
N LYS A 51 -15.51 -6.85 -5.98
CA LYS A 51 -15.99 -6.66 -7.36
C LYS A 51 -15.41 -5.36 -7.95
N ALA A 52 -14.68 -5.48 -9.05
CA ALA A 52 -14.17 -4.34 -9.82
C ALA A 52 -14.43 -4.49 -11.32
N ARG A 53 -14.28 -3.39 -12.04
CA ARG A 53 -14.33 -3.29 -13.51
C ARG A 53 -13.15 -2.46 -14.00
N LEU A 54 -12.66 -2.80 -15.19
CA LEU A 54 -11.54 -2.14 -15.84
C LEU A 54 -12.05 -1.48 -17.11
N ILE A 55 -11.69 -0.22 -17.30
CA ILE A 55 -12.01 0.58 -18.47
C ILE A 55 -10.67 1.00 -19.09
N PRO A 56 -10.30 0.50 -20.28
CA PRO A 56 -9.09 0.95 -20.96
C PRO A 56 -9.15 2.46 -21.23
N LEU A 57 -8.05 3.17 -20.98
CA LEU A 57 -8.00 4.61 -21.14
C LEU A 57 -7.41 4.99 -22.50
N PRO A 58 -8.13 5.77 -23.33
CA PRO A 58 -7.59 6.27 -24.59
C PRO A 58 -6.55 7.37 -24.34
N PRO A 59 -5.60 7.61 -25.27
CA PRO A 59 -4.61 8.67 -25.16
C PRO A 59 -5.21 10.05 -24.85
N ALA A 60 -6.34 10.40 -25.47
CA ALA A 60 -7.04 11.66 -25.21
C ALA A 60 -7.45 11.85 -23.74
N PHE A 61 -7.84 10.77 -23.05
CA PHE A 61 -8.16 10.81 -21.62
C PHE A 61 -6.90 10.96 -20.77
N LEU A 62 -5.80 10.31 -21.17
CA LEU A 62 -4.51 10.44 -20.49
C LEU A 62 -3.96 11.86 -20.61
N ASP A 63 -4.09 12.47 -21.78
CA ASP A 63 -3.69 13.86 -22.02
C ASP A 63 -4.54 14.84 -21.20
N TYR A 64 -5.84 14.54 -21.04
CA TYR A 64 -6.70 15.27 -20.11
C TYR A 64 -6.25 15.13 -18.64
N LEU A 65 -5.87 13.93 -18.19
CA LEU A 65 -5.35 13.77 -16.84
C LEU A 65 -4.04 14.53 -16.62
N ARG A 66 -3.16 14.56 -17.64
CA ARG A 66 -1.88 15.29 -17.62
C ARG A 66 -2.01 16.81 -17.79
N SER A 67 -3.15 17.30 -18.28
CA SER A 67 -3.36 18.73 -18.45
C SER A 67 -3.44 19.43 -17.10
N ASP A 68 -2.89 20.63 -17.02
CA ASP A 68 -3.07 21.48 -15.85
C ASP A 68 -4.53 21.97 -15.75
N GLY A 69 -4.95 22.32 -14.54
CA GLY A 69 -6.31 22.76 -14.22
C GLY A 69 -7.36 21.64 -14.21
N ILE A 70 -8.52 21.91 -13.61
CA ILE A 70 -9.64 20.96 -13.50
C ILE A 70 -10.81 21.52 -14.30
N ILE A 71 -11.04 20.95 -15.49
CA ILE A 71 -12.20 21.24 -16.33
C ILE A 71 -13.09 20.00 -16.29
N LEU A 72 -14.34 20.15 -15.87
CA LEU A 72 -15.29 19.04 -15.75
C LEU A 72 -16.34 19.11 -16.88
N PRO A 73 -16.78 17.95 -17.40
CA PRO A 73 -17.97 17.88 -18.24
C PRO A 73 -19.20 18.47 -17.53
N PRO A 74 -20.09 19.15 -18.27
CA PRO A 74 -21.31 19.73 -17.70
C PRO A 74 -22.24 18.62 -17.16
N GLU A 75 -22.83 18.82 -15.99
CA GLU A 75 -23.82 17.88 -15.45
C GLU A 75 -25.25 18.27 -15.88
N GLU A 76 -26.12 17.29 -16.10
CA GLU A 76 -27.55 17.56 -16.40
C GLU A 76 -28.26 18.34 -15.28
N THR A 77 -27.70 18.33 -14.07
CA THR A 77 -28.16 19.07 -12.89
C THR A 77 -27.56 20.47 -12.72
N ASP A 78 -26.72 20.94 -13.65
CA ASP A 78 -26.20 22.31 -13.66
C ASP A 78 -27.30 23.32 -14.03
N ASN A 79 -28.28 23.46 -13.12
CA ASN A 79 -29.07 24.67 -13.05
C ASN A 79 -28.12 25.78 -12.60
N ALA A 80 -27.68 26.61 -13.55
CA ALA A 80 -26.86 27.81 -13.39
C ALA A 80 -27.49 28.91 -12.49
N THR A 81 -28.33 28.55 -11.53
CA THR A 81 -29.02 29.46 -10.59
C THR A 81 -28.38 29.50 -9.21
N TRP A 82 -27.35 28.70 -8.91
CA TRP A 82 -26.73 28.62 -7.58
C TRP A 82 -25.22 28.91 -7.54
N SER A 83 -24.56 29.14 -8.68
CA SER A 83 -23.09 29.29 -8.73
C SER A 83 -22.55 30.70 -8.48
N ASP A 84 -23.39 31.68 -8.11
CA ASP A 84 -22.97 33.09 -8.12
C ASP A 84 -22.99 33.80 -6.76
N ASN A 85 -22.87 33.05 -5.64
CA ASN A 85 -23.02 33.68 -4.32
C ASN A 85 -22.06 33.24 -3.21
N ASP A 86 -20.89 32.67 -3.54
CA ASP A 86 -19.81 32.50 -2.54
C ASP A 86 -18.39 32.65 -3.13
N SER A 87 -18.21 33.54 -4.10
CA SER A 87 -16.91 34.14 -4.36
C SER A 87 -16.79 35.40 -3.52
N GLY A 88 -16.29 35.25 -2.28
CA GLY A 88 -16.00 36.33 -1.34
C GLY A 88 -14.89 37.30 -1.78
N ILE A 89 -14.84 37.68 -3.05
CA ILE A 89 -14.02 38.76 -3.59
C ILE A 89 -14.93 39.91 -3.99
N PHE A 90 -14.90 40.97 -3.18
CA PHE A 90 -15.39 42.29 -3.55
C PHE A 90 -14.46 42.85 -4.64
N SER A 91 -14.74 42.56 -5.90
CA SER A 91 -14.25 43.36 -7.03
C SER A 91 -15.38 44.25 -7.50
N GLY A 92 -15.30 45.52 -7.14
CA GLY A 92 -16.24 46.54 -7.57
C GLY A 92 -16.21 46.71 -9.08
N ALA A 93 -17.41 46.76 -9.65
CA ALA A 93 -17.80 47.45 -10.88
C ALA A 93 -16.70 47.69 -11.94
N ASP A 94 -16.71 46.84 -12.97
CA ASP A 94 -16.78 47.36 -14.34
C ASP A 94 -17.48 46.35 -15.24
N ASN A 95 -18.58 46.79 -15.86
CA ASN A 95 -19.26 46.05 -16.91
C ASN A 95 -18.35 46.01 -18.14
N ASN A 96 -17.91 44.83 -18.56
CA ASN A 96 -17.61 44.57 -19.96
C ASN A 96 -18.43 43.36 -20.42
N GLU A 97 -19.17 43.60 -21.49
CA GLU A 97 -20.06 42.70 -22.21
C GLU A 97 -19.25 41.60 -22.92
N ASP A 98 -19.85 40.41 -22.98
CA ASP A 98 -19.64 39.33 -23.94
C ASP A 98 -18.20 38.81 -24.18
N ASP A 99 -17.80 37.86 -23.35
CA ASP A 99 -17.15 36.61 -23.79
C ASP A 99 -17.58 35.52 -22.79
N GLU A 100 -18.79 34.97 -22.97
CA GLU A 100 -19.13 33.67 -22.41
C GLU A 100 -18.17 32.65 -23.06
N GLU A 101 -17.01 32.41 -22.46
CA GLU A 101 -16.21 31.23 -22.77
C GLU A 101 -17.12 30.02 -22.51
N GLU A 102 -17.77 29.51 -23.56
CA GLU A 102 -18.49 28.23 -23.52
C GLU A 102 -17.52 27.22 -22.90
N ALA A 103 -17.79 26.84 -21.64
CA ALA A 103 -16.99 25.87 -20.92
C ALA A 103 -16.89 24.62 -21.81
N THR A 104 -15.73 24.45 -22.44
CA THR A 104 -15.58 23.48 -23.51
C THR A 104 -15.64 22.10 -22.86
N ASP A 105 -16.72 21.35 -23.11
CA ASP A 105 -16.91 20.01 -22.56
C ASP A 105 -15.74 19.11 -22.97
N PRO A 106 -14.87 18.74 -22.02
CA PRO A 106 -13.67 17.98 -22.35
C PRO A 106 -14.04 16.54 -22.76
N SER A 107 -15.20 16.01 -22.32
CA SER A 107 -15.63 14.64 -22.60
C SER A 107 -15.90 14.33 -24.07
N ILE A 108 -16.04 15.35 -24.92
CA ILE A 108 -16.22 15.20 -26.37
C ILE A 108 -15.11 14.32 -26.97
N ASN A 109 -13.89 14.43 -26.45
CA ASN A 109 -12.72 13.69 -26.95
C ASN A 109 -12.63 12.23 -26.42
N TRP A 110 -13.48 11.83 -25.46
CA TRP A 110 -13.50 10.49 -24.87
C TRP A 110 -14.90 10.03 -24.46
N ARG A 111 -15.91 10.36 -25.27
CA ARG A 111 -17.33 10.11 -24.95
C ARG A 111 -17.62 8.64 -24.62
N ASP A 112 -17.06 7.71 -25.40
CA ASP A 112 -17.22 6.28 -25.14
C ASP A 112 -16.69 5.86 -23.76
N THR A 113 -15.60 6.51 -23.29
CA THR A 113 -15.03 6.28 -21.95
C THR A 113 -15.93 6.87 -20.88
N HIS A 114 -16.45 8.08 -21.10
CA HIS A 114 -17.39 8.73 -20.19
C HIS A 114 -18.65 7.87 -19.98
N GLU A 115 -19.31 7.44 -21.06
CA GLU A 115 -20.48 6.56 -20.97
C GLU A 115 -20.14 5.18 -20.36
N ALA A 116 -18.94 4.66 -20.61
CA ALA A 116 -18.49 3.42 -19.97
C ALA A 116 -18.33 3.57 -18.46
N ILE A 117 -17.87 4.73 -17.99
CA ILE A 117 -17.76 5.05 -16.57
C ILE A 117 -19.16 5.10 -15.94
N GLU A 118 -20.09 5.82 -16.54
CA GLU A 118 -21.48 5.92 -16.06
C GLU A 118 -22.13 4.54 -15.91
N ARG A 119 -22.11 3.73 -16.98
CA ARG A 119 -22.66 2.36 -16.95
C ARG A 119 -21.99 1.52 -15.88
N THR A 120 -20.67 1.66 -15.72
CA THR A 120 -19.91 0.88 -14.73
C THR A 120 -20.27 1.28 -13.30
N ILE A 121 -20.50 2.57 -13.03
CA ILE A 121 -20.97 3.05 -11.73
C ILE A 121 -22.31 2.41 -11.39
N GLU A 122 -23.27 2.42 -12.32
CA GLU A 122 -24.57 1.78 -12.16
C GLU A 122 -24.44 0.26 -11.91
N GLU A 123 -23.65 -0.44 -12.72
CA GLU A 123 -23.40 -1.89 -12.59
C GLU A 123 -22.79 -2.31 -11.23
N LEU A 124 -22.04 -1.41 -10.60
CA LEU A 124 -21.40 -1.64 -9.31
C LEU A 124 -22.28 -1.23 -8.12
N GLY A 125 -23.46 -0.66 -8.38
CA GLY A 125 -24.44 -0.30 -7.37
C GLY A 125 -24.43 1.19 -7.01
N GLY A 126 -24.01 2.06 -7.94
CA GLY A 126 -24.09 3.52 -7.82
C GLY A 126 -22.99 4.17 -7.00
N LYS A 127 -22.08 3.38 -6.41
CA LYS A 127 -20.96 3.88 -5.59
C LYS A 127 -19.70 3.11 -5.91
N VAL A 128 -18.65 3.83 -6.26
CA VAL A 128 -17.36 3.24 -6.65
C VAL A 128 -16.19 3.95 -5.99
N ALA A 129 -15.03 3.30 -5.96
CA ALA A 129 -13.75 3.93 -5.66
C ALA A 129 -12.81 3.78 -6.87
N PRO A 130 -12.35 4.89 -7.47
CA PRO A 130 -11.43 4.83 -8.60
C PRO A 130 -10.01 4.47 -8.15
N LYS A 131 -9.25 3.84 -9.06
CA LYS A 131 -7.78 3.76 -9.04
C LYS A 131 -7.26 3.66 -10.47
N LEU A 132 -6.02 4.05 -10.70
CA LEU A 132 -5.32 3.70 -11.94
C LEU A 132 -4.70 2.29 -11.81
N ASN A 133 -3.74 1.98 -12.69
CA ASN A 133 -3.06 0.70 -12.75
C ASN A 133 -2.49 0.27 -11.39
N TRP A 134 -1.92 1.18 -10.60
CA TRP A 134 -1.30 0.83 -9.33
C TRP A 134 -1.95 1.59 -8.18
N SER A 135 -2.07 2.90 -8.30
CA SER A 135 -2.38 3.77 -7.17
C SER A 135 -3.83 4.25 -7.16
N ALA A 136 -4.39 4.38 -5.96
CA ALA A 136 -5.68 5.00 -5.72
C ALA A 136 -5.49 6.44 -5.20
N PRO A 137 -6.38 7.40 -5.55
CA PRO A 137 -6.25 8.81 -5.18
C PRO A 137 -6.63 9.07 -3.71
N LYS A 138 -5.90 8.43 -2.78
CA LYS A 138 -6.13 8.51 -1.33
C LYS A 138 -5.67 9.83 -0.72
N ASP A 139 -4.73 10.49 -1.40
CA ASP A 139 -4.20 11.81 -1.11
C ASP A 139 -5.16 12.94 -1.52
N ALA A 140 -6.03 12.70 -2.50
CA ALA A 140 -6.96 13.69 -3.04
C ALA A 140 -8.36 13.67 -2.41
N THR A 141 -8.60 12.92 -1.33
CA THR A 141 -9.96 12.75 -0.78
C THR A 141 -10.62 14.05 -0.32
N PHE A 142 -9.81 15.08 -0.01
CA PHE A 142 -10.27 16.41 0.38
C PHE A 142 -11.06 17.13 -0.72
N MET A 143 -10.91 16.72 -1.99
CA MET A 143 -11.64 17.29 -3.12
C MET A 143 -13.09 16.79 -3.19
N ASN A 144 -13.40 15.66 -2.57
CA ASN A 144 -14.74 15.10 -2.58
C ASN A 144 -15.55 15.64 -1.38
N ALA A 145 -16.84 15.93 -1.59
CA ALA A 145 -17.75 16.41 -0.54
C ALA A 145 -17.86 15.46 0.66
N THR A 146 -17.60 14.16 0.45
CA THR A 146 -17.65 13.15 1.51
C THR A 146 -16.31 12.95 2.24
N ASN A 147 -15.27 13.68 1.84
CA ASN A 147 -13.89 13.55 2.31
C ASN A 147 -13.37 12.09 2.29
N ASN A 148 -13.76 11.32 1.28
CA ASN A 148 -13.31 9.95 1.05
C ASN A 148 -13.33 9.63 -0.45
N MET A 149 -12.96 8.39 -0.82
CA MET A 149 -12.89 7.96 -2.24
C MET A 149 -14.23 7.48 -2.83
N GLU A 150 -15.37 7.69 -2.17
CA GLU A 150 -16.69 7.33 -2.69
C GLU A 150 -17.09 8.27 -3.83
N CYS A 151 -17.09 7.77 -5.06
CA CYS A 151 -17.59 8.48 -6.23
C CYS A 151 -18.97 7.93 -6.64
N ARG A 152 -19.85 8.83 -7.05
CA ARG A 152 -21.19 8.54 -7.58
C ARG A 152 -21.39 9.03 -8.99
N THR A 153 -20.64 10.04 -9.42
CA THR A 153 -20.67 10.57 -10.80
C THR A 153 -19.30 10.40 -11.47
N PRO A 154 -19.23 10.48 -12.81
CA PRO A 154 -17.96 10.58 -13.53
C PRO A 154 -17.13 11.79 -13.08
N ASN A 155 -17.78 12.91 -12.77
CA ASN A 155 -17.11 14.12 -12.33
C ASN A 155 -16.41 13.96 -10.97
N ASP A 156 -17.01 13.24 -10.03
CA ASP A 156 -16.33 12.87 -8.77
C ASP A 156 -15.02 12.12 -9.04
N ILE A 157 -15.01 11.24 -10.05
CA ILE A 157 -13.84 10.45 -10.44
C ILE A 157 -12.78 11.36 -11.06
N TYR A 158 -13.16 12.20 -12.03
CA TYR A 158 -12.23 13.11 -12.71
C TYR A 158 -11.58 14.07 -11.73
N LEU A 159 -12.37 14.61 -10.80
CA LEU A 159 -11.91 15.49 -9.74
C LEU A 159 -10.84 14.80 -8.87
N LEU A 160 -11.12 13.60 -8.36
CA LEU A 160 -10.14 12.86 -7.54
C LEU A 160 -8.88 12.48 -8.31
N LEU A 161 -9.02 12.04 -9.57
CA LEU A 161 -7.87 11.60 -10.37
C LEU A 161 -6.95 12.79 -10.70
N LYS A 162 -7.52 13.94 -11.09
CA LYS A 162 -6.72 15.12 -11.46
C LYS A 162 -6.07 15.81 -10.27
N SER A 163 -6.58 15.62 -9.06
CA SER A 163 -6.04 16.23 -7.84
C SER A 163 -5.10 15.31 -7.05
N SER A 164 -4.74 14.14 -7.59
CA SER A 164 -3.90 13.16 -6.91
C SER A 164 -2.47 13.14 -7.45
N ASP A 165 -1.51 13.32 -6.54
CA ASP A 165 -0.09 13.15 -6.79
C ASP A 165 0.24 11.68 -7.07
N PHE A 166 -0.47 10.74 -6.43
CA PHE A 166 -0.29 9.31 -6.72
C PHE A 166 -0.71 8.93 -8.13
N VAL A 167 -1.79 9.53 -8.63
CA VAL A 167 -2.22 9.33 -10.02
C VAL A 167 -1.21 9.95 -10.98
N THR A 168 -0.68 11.13 -10.66
CA THR A 168 0.38 11.79 -11.43
C THR A 168 1.65 10.92 -11.48
N HIS A 169 2.05 10.35 -10.35
CA HIS A 169 3.16 9.40 -10.28
C HIS A 169 2.92 8.17 -11.17
N ASP A 170 1.72 7.59 -11.13
CA ASP A 170 1.37 6.44 -11.99
C ASP A 170 1.52 6.78 -13.49
N LEU A 171 1.26 8.03 -13.90
CA LEU A 171 1.28 8.46 -15.30
C LEU A 171 2.68 8.87 -15.81
N ALA A 172 3.53 9.40 -14.95
CA ALA A 172 4.80 10.02 -15.33
C ALA A 172 6.04 9.28 -14.81
N HIS A 173 5.92 8.60 -13.66
CA HIS A 173 7.07 8.11 -12.88
C HIS A 173 6.99 6.60 -12.57
N ALA A 174 6.13 5.85 -13.27
CA ALA A 174 5.89 4.43 -12.98
C ALA A 174 7.17 3.56 -13.04
N PHE A 175 8.15 3.93 -13.87
CA PHE A 175 9.37 3.15 -14.10
C PHE A 175 10.66 3.80 -13.58
N ASP A 176 10.58 4.93 -12.87
CA ASP A 176 11.73 5.73 -12.41
C ASP A 176 12.67 5.01 -11.43
N ASP A 177 12.23 3.90 -10.84
CA ASP A 177 13.03 3.08 -9.92
C ASP A 177 13.50 1.75 -10.55
N THR A 178 13.25 1.56 -11.85
CA THR A 178 13.57 0.29 -12.54
C THR A 178 15.01 0.26 -13.07
N PHE A 179 15.67 -0.89 -13.01
CA PHE A 179 17.04 -1.05 -13.51
C PHE A 179 17.13 -0.89 -15.05
N ASP A 180 16.06 -1.23 -15.75
CA ASP A 180 15.93 -1.24 -17.20
C ASP A 180 15.37 0.07 -17.77
N GLN A 181 15.41 1.19 -17.05
CA GLN A 181 14.95 2.51 -17.53
C GLN A 181 15.50 2.88 -18.91
N ASN A 182 16.80 2.68 -19.14
CA ASN A 182 17.50 3.06 -20.38
C ASN A 182 17.39 2.06 -21.53
N SER A 183 16.52 1.04 -21.42
CA SER A 183 16.27 0.13 -22.54
C SER A 183 15.41 0.84 -23.61
N GLU A 184 15.87 0.83 -24.87
CA GLU A 184 15.25 1.51 -26.03
C GLU A 184 13.86 0.96 -26.43
N GLU A 185 13.35 -0.04 -25.71
CA GLU A 185 11.97 -0.51 -25.83
C GLU A 185 11.12 0.25 -24.81
N ASP A 186 10.54 1.38 -25.24
CA ASP A 186 9.46 2.05 -24.50
C ASP A 186 8.24 1.13 -24.51
N GLN A 187 8.18 0.24 -23.51
CA GLN A 187 7.03 -0.62 -23.31
C GLN A 187 5.83 0.27 -22.95
N GLU A 188 4.95 0.49 -23.92
CA GLU A 188 3.77 1.32 -23.75
C GLU A 188 2.88 0.73 -22.65
N ILE A 189 2.62 1.52 -21.59
CA ILE A 189 1.80 1.07 -20.47
C ILE A 189 0.33 1.10 -20.92
N PRO A 190 -0.40 -0.03 -20.87
CA PRO A 190 -1.82 -0.03 -21.13
C PRO A 190 -2.55 0.50 -19.88
N TYR A 191 -2.82 1.79 -19.86
CA TYR A 191 -3.53 2.44 -18.76
C TYR A 191 -5.01 2.03 -18.72
N HIS A 192 -5.48 1.74 -17.51
CA HIS A 192 -6.85 1.36 -17.22
C HIS A 192 -7.35 2.17 -16.03
N LEU A 193 -8.57 2.69 -16.15
CA LEU A 193 -9.33 3.14 -15.01
C LEU A 193 -10.00 1.94 -14.36
N VAL A 194 -9.69 1.72 -13.10
CA VAL A 194 -10.25 0.64 -12.31
C VAL A 194 -11.33 1.23 -11.40
N LEU A 195 -12.57 0.78 -11.60
CA LEU A 195 -13.68 1.13 -10.73
C LEU A 195 -13.99 -0.06 -9.82
N ARG A 196 -13.68 0.10 -8.54
CA ARG A 196 -13.99 -0.89 -7.50
C ARG A 196 -15.34 -0.55 -6.90
N LYS A 197 -16.17 -1.56 -6.64
CA LYS A 197 -17.41 -1.37 -5.89
C LYS A 197 -17.08 -0.78 -4.52
N TRP A 198 -17.73 0.33 -4.17
CA TRP A 198 -17.58 0.92 -2.85
C TRP A 198 -18.11 -0.03 -1.78
N ILE A 199 -17.26 -0.36 -0.82
CA ILE A 199 -17.59 -1.15 0.35
C ILE A 199 -16.94 -0.48 1.57
N THR A 200 -17.67 -0.40 2.67
CA THR A 200 -17.13 0.10 3.93
C THR A 200 -16.27 -1.00 4.54
N LEU A 201 -14.95 -0.88 4.37
CA LEU A 201 -13.98 -1.77 4.98
C LEU A 201 -13.66 -1.30 6.40
N ASN A 202 -13.55 -2.24 7.33
CA ASN A 202 -13.00 -1.94 8.65
C ASN A 202 -11.47 -1.94 8.56
N PRO A 203 -10.80 -0.79 8.71
CA PRO A 203 -9.36 -0.68 8.49
C PRO A 203 -8.51 -1.53 9.45
N SER A 204 -9.05 -1.87 10.62
CA SER A 204 -8.35 -2.69 11.62
C SER A 204 -8.03 -4.12 11.17
N VAL A 205 -8.74 -4.65 10.17
CA VAL A 205 -8.54 -6.02 9.67
C VAL A 205 -8.03 -6.04 8.23
N GLU A 206 -7.28 -5.00 7.88
CA GLU A 206 -6.46 -4.91 6.67
C GLU A 206 -4.99 -5.14 7.05
N PHE A 207 -4.31 -5.99 6.29
CA PHE A 207 -2.93 -6.40 6.55
C PHE A 207 -2.10 -6.32 5.28
N ARG A 208 -0.84 -5.90 5.44
CA ARG A 208 0.18 -5.98 4.40
C ARG A 208 1.02 -7.22 4.62
N CYS A 209 1.27 -7.98 3.55
CA CYS A 209 1.98 -9.24 3.56
C CYS A 209 3.21 -9.15 2.66
N PHE A 210 4.33 -9.70 3.12
CA PHE A 210 5.63 -9.63 2.49
C PHE A 210 6.04 -11.02 2.02
N VAL A 211 6.26 -11.18 0.71
CA VAL A 211 6.65 -12.46 0.10
C VAL A 211 8.05 -12.35 -0.44
N ARG A 212 8.92 -13.26 -0.02
CA ARG A 212 10.28 -13.41 -0.53
C ARG A 212 10.54 -14.86 -0.86
N ASP A 213 11.07 -15.12 -2.05
CA ASP A 213 11.37 -16.45 -2.58
C ASP A 213 10.16 -17.41 -2.53
N ARG A 214 8.98 -16.90 -2.92
CA ARG A 214 7.68 -17.58 -2.82
C ARG A 214 7.31 -18.03 -1.41
N ARG A 215 7.82 -17.38 -0.37
CA ARG A 215 7.45 -17.62 1.03
C ARG A 215 6.93 -16.35 1.67
N LEU A 216 5.85 -16.48 2.46
CA LEU A 216 5.38 -15.41 3.31
C LEU A 216 6.39 -15.24 4.45
N VAL A 217 7.09 -14.10 4.48
CA VAL A 217 8.14 -13.82 5.49
C VAL A 217 7.59 -13.00 6.65
N GLY A 218 6.64 -12.12 6.37
CA GLY A 218 6.01 -11.30 7.38
C GLY A 218 4.66 -10.77 6.96
N LEU A 219 3.87 -10.37 7.96
CA LEU A 219 2.64 -9.62 7.79
C LEU A 219 2.49 -8.58 8.90
N CYS A 220 1.90 -7.44 8.59
CA CYS A 220 1.63 -6.39 9.56
C CYS A 220 0.27 -5.73 9.35
N GLN A 221 -0.21 -5.07 10.39
CA GLN A 221 -1.40 -4.22 10.31
C GLN A 221 -1.18 -3.07 9.32
N ARG A 222 -2.16 -2.83 8.44
CA ARG A 222 -2.07 -1.76 7.42
C ARG A 222 -2.38 -0.37 7.98
N ASP A 223 -3.33 -0.30 8.91
CA ASP A 223 -3.67 0.91 9.66
C ASP A 223 -2.71 1.05 10.86
N LEU A 224 -2.30 2.26 11.22
CA LEU A 224 -1.33 2.49 12.30
C LEU A 224 -2.00 2.77 13.66
N ASN A 225 -3.33 2.69 13.76
CA ASN A 225 -4.04 2.79 15.03
C ASN A 225 -3.91 1.50 15.85
N HIS A 226 -3.93 1.63 17.18
CA HIS A 226 -3.94 0.46 18.06
C HIS A 226 -5.34 -0.15 18.18
N PHE A 227 -5.43 -1.48 18.02
CA PHE A 227 -6.67 -2.25 18.22
C PHE A 227 -6.45 -3.47 19.13
N ASP A 228 -6.90 -3.36 20.38
CA ASP A 228 -6.74 -4.41 21.41
C ASP A 228 -7.23 -5.80 20.97
N PHE A 229 -8.34 -5.86 20.23
CA PHE A 229 -8.98 -7.13 19.88
C PHE A 229 -8.15 -7.97 18.89
N LEU A 230 -7.25 -7.36 18.12
CA LEU A 230 -6.44 -8.07 17.13
C LEU A 230 -5.46 -9.03 17.78
N PHE A 231 -4.93 -8.69 18.96
CA PHE A 231 -3.97 -9.53 19.69
C PHE A 231 -4.57 -10.88 20.09
N ASN A 232 -5.86 -10.91 20.45
CA ASN A 232 -6.56 -12.15 20.77
C ASN A 232 -6.85 -13.02 19.55
N MET A 233 -6.75 -12.46 18.35
CA MET A 233 -7.09 -13.12 17.08
C MET A 233 -5.87 -13.31 16.18
N GLN A 234 -4.68 -12.93 16.65
CA GLN A 234 -3.46 -12.83 15.86
C GLN A 234 -3.13 -14.17 15.17
N ASP A 235 -3.16 -15.28 15.91
CA ASP A 235 -2.82 -16.59 15.34
C ASP A 235 -3.86 -17.06 14.33
N LYS A 236 -5.15 -16.88 14.63
CA LYS A 236 -6.23 -17.20 13.68
C LYS A 236 -6.10 -16.40 12.38
N LEU A 237 -5.76 -15.12 12.47
CA LEU A 237 -5.56 -14.26 11.30
C LEU A 237 -4.32 -14.68 10.51
N ARG A 238 -3.22 -14.99 11.22
CA ARG A 238 -1.98 -15.50 10.63
C ARG A 238 -2.24 -16.75 9.81
N ASP A 239 -2.89 -17.74 10.41
CA ASP A 239 -3.18 -19.03 9.78
C ASP A 239 -4.07 -18.85 8.54
N ALA A 240 -5.11 -18.04 8.65
CA ALA A 240 -6.02 -17.76 7.53
C ALA A 240 -5.31 -17.06 6.36
N ILE A 241 -4.39 -16.12 6.65
CA ILE A 241 -3.63 -15.39 5.61
C ILE A 241 -2.54 -16.29 5.01
N GLN A 242 -1.88 -17.13 5.82
CA GLN A 242 -0.89 -18.11 5.37
C GLN A 242 -1.53 -19.13 4.42
N GLU A 243 -2.65 -19.75 4.83
CA GLU A 243 -3.41 -20.68 3.98
C GLU A 243 -3.86 -20.00 2.68
N PHE A 244 -4.34 -18.76 2.77
CA PHE A 244 -4.73 -17.99 1.61
C PHE A 244 -3.56 -17.79 0.64
N PHE A 245 -2.39 -17.38 1.12
CA PHE A 245 -1.20 -17.20 0.29
C PHE A 245 -0.78 -18.52 -0.39
N ASP A 246 -0.71 -19.60 0.39
CA ASP A 246 -0.26 -20.90 -0.08
C ASP A 246 -1.14 -21.47 -1.18
N VAL A 247 -2.46 -21.33 -1.04
CA VAL A 247 -3.43 -21.86 -1.99
C VAL A 247 -3.62 -20.94 -3.20
N ARG A 248 -3.51 -19.62 -3.03
CA ARG A 248 -3.99 -18.64 -4.04
C ARG A 248 -2.91 -17.83 -4.73
N LEU A 249 -1.72 -17.67 -4.15
CA LEU A 249 -0.72 -16.71 -4.63
C LEU A 249 0.68 -17.32 -4.81
N ARG A 250 1.07 -18.26 -3.94
CA ARG A 250 2.44 -18.82 -3.85
C ARG A 250 3.03 -19.20 -5.21
N ASP A 251 2.33 -20.04 -5.97
CA ASP A 251 2.81 -20.56 -7.26
C ASP A 251 2.14 -19.91 -8.47
N THR A 252 1.11 -19.09 -8.25
CA THR A 252 0.33 -18.49 -9.32
C THR A 252 0.76 -17.07 -9.66
N PHE A 253 1.37 -16.32 -8.73
CA PHE A 253 1.90 -15.00 -9.04
C PHE A 253 3.22 -15.13 -9.83
N PRO A 254 3.46 -14.29 -10.85
CA PRO A 254 4.65 -14.43 -11.71
C PRO A 254 5.95 -14.29 -10.94
N ASP A 255 6.04 -13.29 -10.06
CA ASP A 255 7.27 -12.95 -9.37
C ASP A 255 7.40 -13.71 -8.04
N PRO A 256 8.63 -14.13 -7.66
CA PRO A 256 8.86 -14.81 -6.38
C PRO A 256 8.86 -13.84 -5.19
N ASN A 257 9.16 -12.56 -5.43
CA ASN A 257 9.25 -11.50 -4.43
C ASN A 257 8.19 -10.45 -4.74
N PHE A 258 7.27 -10.21 -3.82
CA PHE A 258 6.24 -9.18 -3.96
C PHE A 258 5.60 -8.90 -2.61
N THR A 259 4.79 -7.86 -2.52
CA THR A 259 3.93 -7.63 -1.36
C THR A 259 2.48 -7.63 -1.79
N PHE A 260 1.58 -8.01 -0.89
CA PHE A 260 0.15 -7.99 -1.18
C PHE A 260 -0.62 -7.53 0.05
N ASP A 261 -1.71 -6.81 -0.20
CA ASP A 261 -2.59 -6.30 0.84
C ASP A 261 -3.84 -7.18 0.89
N VAL A 262 -4.27 -7.54 2.09
CA VAL A 262 -5.45 -8.38 2.32
C VAL A 262 -6.42 -7.76 3.30
N TYR A 263 -7.69 -8.07 3.11
CA TYR A 263 -8.77 -7.73 4.02
C TYR A 263 -9.44 -9.00 4.53
N VAL A 264 -9.64 -9.10 5.85
CA VAL A 264 -10.19 -10.28 6.51
C VAL A 264 -11.56 -9.95 7.14
N PRO A 265 -12.66 -10.01 6.37
CA PRO A 265 -13.99 -9.65 6.86
C PRO A 265 -14.42 -10.55 8.04
N PRO A 266 -15.19 -10.02 9.01
CA PRO A 266 -15.90 -10.86 9.98
C PRO A 266 -16.76 -11.91 9.25
N PRO A 267 -16.74 -13.19 9.68
CA PRO A 267 -16.24 -13.74 10.96
C PRO A 267 -14.76 -14.21 10.93
N HIS A 268 -13.95 -13.63 10.06
CA HIS A 268 -12.51 -13.90 9.90
C HIS A 268 -12.19 -15.33 9.46
N ASN A 269 -12.97 -15.82 8.50
CA ASN A 269 -12.82 -17.13 7.89
C ASN A 269 -12.57 -17.06 6.37
N LYS A 270 -12.50 -15.84 5.83
CA LYS A 270 -12.24 -15.57 4.43
C LYS A 270 -11.26 -14.41 4.34
N VAL A 271 -10.40 -14.47 3.34
CA VAL A 271 -9.40 -13.45 3.05
C VAL A 271 -9.67 -12.93 1.65
N TRP A 272 -9.68 -11.61 1.48
CA TRP A 272 -9.81 -10.94 0.20
C TRP A 272 -8.49 -10.26 -0.17
N LEU A 273 -8.03 -10.47 -1.39
CA LEU A 273 -6.93 -9.71 -1.98
C LEU A 273 -7.41 -8.28 -2.27
N VAL A 274 -6.72 -7.29 -1.73
CA VAL A 274 -7.01 -5.86 -1.89
C VAL A 274 -6.11 -5.25 -2.95
N ASP A 275 -4.80 -5.50 -2.85
CA ASP A 275 -3.80 -4.98 -3.79
C ASP A 275 -2.55 -5.86 -3.85
N VAL A 276 -1.74 -5.67 -4.89
CA VAL A 276 -0.42 -6.28 -5.05
C VAL A 276 0.58 -5.18 -5.38
N ASN A 277 1.70 -5.13 -4.67
CA ASN A 277 2.72 -4.11 -4.85
C ASN A 277 4.10 -4.77 -5.07
N PRO A 278 5.02 -4.08 -5.76
CA PRO A 278 6.35 -4.62 -6.02
C PRO A 278 7.18 -4.73 -4.74
N TRP A 279 8.11 -5.69 -4.75
CA TRP A 279 9.18 -5.83 -3.76
C TRP A 279 10.28 -4.80 -4.02
N ALA A 280 9.99 -3.54 -3.67
CA ALA A 280 10.82 -2.40 -4.02
C ALA A 280 10.70 -1.30 -2.95
N MET A 281 11.69 -0.42 -2.88
CA MET A 281 11.74 0.70 -1.91
C MET A 281 10.48 1.59 -1.93
N ARG A 282 9.86 1.75 -3.10
CA ARG A 282 8.64 2.55 -3.27
C ARG A 282 7.42 2.01 -2.50
N THR A 283 7.43 0.73 -2.13
CA THR A 283 6.38 0.11 -1.35
C THR A 283 6.65 0.35 0.13
N ASP A 284 5.69 0.97 0.84
CA ASP A 284 5.82 1.24 2.27
C ASP A 284 5.86 -0.07 3.10
N PRO A 285 6.92 -0.32 3.89
CA PRO A 285 7.04 -1.53 4.72
C PRO A 285 6.26 -1.43 6.05
N LEU A 286 5.69 -0.26 6.39
CA LEU A 286 4.84 -0.02 7.56
C LEU A 286 5.56 -0.37 8.89
N LEU A 287 5.12 -1.43 9.57
CA LEU A 287 5.70 -1.89 10.85
C LEU A 287 7.00 -2.69 10.68
N PHE A 288 7.53 -2.75 9.46
CA PHE A 288 8.83 -3.33 9.17
C PHE A 288 9.78 -2.30 8.58
N SER A 289 11.08 -2.57 8.67
CA SER A 289 12.09 -1.94 7.83
C SER A 289 12.37 -2.80 6.60
N TRP A 290 12.77 -2.17 5.50
CA TRP A 290 13.22 -2.94 4.34
C TRP A 290 14.50 -3.73 4.62
N MET A 291 15.39 -3.20 5.46
CA MET A 291 16.63 -3.91 5.81
C MET A 291 16.32 -5.25 6.45
N GLU A 292 15.44 -5.29 7.46
CA GLU A 292 15.11 -6.57 8.11
C GLU A 292 14.38 -7.52 7.15
N LEU A 293 13.44 -7.06 6.33
CA LEU A 293 12.74 -7.92 5.36
C LEU A 293 13.71 -8.54 4.33
N LEU A 294 14.76 -7.81 3.97
CA LEU A 294 15.80 -8.28 3.05
C LEU A 294 16.80 -9.23 3.70
N THR A 295 17.04 -9.10 5.01
CA THR A 295 18.02 -9.92 5.74
C THR A 295 17.41 -11.03 6.61
N MET A 296 16.09 -11.09 6.74
CA MET A 296 15.39 -12.13 7.50
C MET A 296 15.85 -13.52 7.05
N GLU A 297 16.13 -14.42 7.99
CA GLU A 297 16.47 -15.79 7.66
C GLU A 297 15.20 -16.52 7.24
N VAL A 298 15.20 -17.03 6.00
CA VAL A 298 14.09 -17.81 5.47
C VAL A 298 14.68 -19.16 5.08
N PRO A 299 14.18 -20.28 5.64
CA PRO A 299 14.67 -21.60 5.28
C PRO A 299 14.59 -21.80 3.77
N ALA A 300 15.58 -22.45 3.16
CA ALA A 300 15.51 -22.79 1.76
C ALA A 300 14.28 -23.68 1.52
N MET A 301 13.53 -23.44 0.44
CA MET A 301 12.56 -24.42 -0.04
C MET A 301 13.35 -25.65 -0.46
N GLU A 302 13.19 -26.77 0.23
CA GLU A 302 13.70 -28.04 -0.28
C GLU A 302 13.03 -28.28 -1.64
N GLN A 303 13.81 -28.15 -2.71
CA GLN A 303 13.38 -28.60 -4.03
C GLN A 303 13.32 -30.12 -3.97
N GLY A 304 12.13 -30.65 -3.66
CA GLY A 304 11.88 -32.08 -3.57
C GLY A 304 12.39 -32.80 -4.80
N LYS A 305 13.32 -33.73 -4.59
CA LYS A 305 13.47 -34.91 -5.45
C LYS A 305 12.10 -35.58 -5.51
N GLY A 306 11.62 -35.81 -6.73
CA GLY A 306 10.24 -36.27 -6.96
C GLY A 306 9.90 -37.56 -6.23
N GLU A 307 8.70 -37.62 -5.68
CA GLU A 307 7.63 -38.55 -6.03
C GLU A 307 6.36 -38.11 -5.30
N VAL A 308 5.21 -38.32 -5.95
CA VAL A 308 3.90 -37.92 -5.45
C VAL A 308 3.50 -38.85 -4.32
N GLU A 309 3.50 -38.36 -3.08
CA GLU A 309 2.68 -38.95 -2.01
C GLU A 309 1.54 -37.98 -1.67
N GLU A 310 0.32 -38.50 -1.79
CA GLU A 310 -0.93 -37.79 -1.52
C GLU A 310 -0.94 -37.23 -0.10
N ALA A 311 -0.94 -35.90 0.03
CA ALA A 311 -1.18 -35.21 1.29
C ALA A 311 -2.62 -35.48 1.77
N THR A 312 -2.82 -36.55 2.54
CA THR A 312 -4.08 -36.77 3.25
C THR A 312 -4.18 -35.82 4.44
N VAL A 313 -4.94 -34.74 4.28
CA VAL A 313 -5.34 -33.83 5.37
C VAL A 313 -6.28 -34.57 6.32
N ARG A 314 -5.80 -35.00 7.49
CA ARG A 314 -6.64 -35.58 8.56
C ARG A 314 -7.41 -34.48 9.29
N LEU A 315 -8.65 -34.23 8.85
CA LEU A 315 -9.63 -33.48 9.65
C LEU A 315 -9.98 -34.25 10.94
N ARG A 316 -9.67 -33.69 12.11
CA ARG A 316 -10.15 -34.18 13.41
C ARG A 316 -11.62 -33.83 13.57
N ILE A 317 -12.51 -34.79 13.29
CA ILE A 317 -13.92 -34.71 13.67
C ILE A 317 -14.05 -35.20 15.11
N ALA A 318 -14.30 -34.29 16.05
CA ALA A 318 -14.72 -34.66 17.41
C ALA A 318 -16.13 -35.27 17.34
N ARG A 319 -16.31 -36.49 17.86
CA ARG A 319 -17.64 -37.07 18.10
C ARG A 319 -18.06 -36.83 19.56
N PRO A 320 -19.35 -36.57 19.84
CA PRO A 320 -19.80 -36.13 21.14
C PRO A 320 -20.18 -37.31 22.05
N GLY A 321 -19.67 -37.26 23.29
CA GLY A 321 -20.26 -37.90 24.46
C GLY A 321 -19.82 -39.33 24.72
N GLU A 322 -18.92 -39.53 25.69
CA GLU A 322 -18.87 -40.74 26.50
C GLU A 322 -18.26 -40.42 27.88
N THR A 323 -19.13 -40.36 28.88
CA THR A 323 -18.80 -40.44 30.30
C THR A 323 -18.87 -41.90 30.74
N ALA A 324 -17.82 -42.43 31.38
CA ALA A 324 -17.95 -43.41 32.47
C ALA A 324 -16.59 -43.72 33.12
N ASP A 325 -16.51 -43.44 34.42
CA ASP A 325 -15.55 -44.00 35.38
C ASP A 325 -15.63 -45.55 35.42
N ALA A 326 -14.50 -46.22 35.66
CA ALA A 326 -14.23 -47.01 36.88
C ALA A 326 -13.12 -48.10 36.73
N ASN A 327 -12.10 -47.98 37.60
CA ASN A 327 -11.36 -49.01 38.33
C ASN A 327 -10.59 -50.19 37.65
N ALA A 328 -9.25 -50.12 37.87
CA ALA A 328 -8.35 -51.13 38.46
C ALA A 328 -8.01 -52.45 37.72
N ARG A 329 -6.71 -52.63 37.41
CA ARG A 329 -5.83 -53.73 37.90
C ARG A 329 -4.39 -53.62 37.39
N GLN A 330 -3.47 -54.18 38.19
CA GLN A 330 -2.01 -54.20 38.10
C GLN A 330 -1.45 -55.21 37.06
N GLU A 331 -0.20 -54.92 36.69
CA GLU A 331 0.94 -55.82 36.43
C GLU A 331 1.36 -56.19 34.99
N GLU A 332 2.70 -56.15 34.83
CA GLU A 332 3.58 -56.61 33.73
C GLU A 332 3.60 -55.69 32.49
N GLY A 333 4.71 -55.08 32.07
CA GLY A 333 6.10 -55.49 32.15
C GLY A 333 6.64 -55.60 30.71
N LEU A 334 6.80 -54.48 30.02
CA LEU A 334 7.52 -54.37 28.75
C LEU A 334 8.21 -53.00 28.70
N GLU A 335 9.54 -53.05 28.74
CA GLU A 335 10.40 -51.95 28.31
C GLU A 335 10.27 -51.86 26.78
N GLU A 336 9.47 -50.92 26.29
CA GLU A 336 9.58 -50.43 24.92
C GLU A 336 10.21 -49.04 25.00
N GLU A 337 11.42 -48.93 24.46
CA GLU A 337 12.08 -47.67 24.18
C GLU A 337 11.25 -46.95 23.13
N ASP A 338 10.27 -46.14 23.56
CA ASP A 338 9.67 -45.11 22.72
C ASP A 338 10.73 -44.02 22.50
N THR A 339 11.57 -44.22 21.47
CA THR A 339 12.20 -43.11 20.77
C THR A 339 11.10 -42.34 20.04
N ASP A 340 10.38 -41.51 20.78
CA ASP A 340 9.62 -40.39 20.22
C ASP A 340 10.63 -39.33 19.75
N ASP A 341 11.35 -39.64 18.67
CA ASP A 341 11.80 -38.61 17.74
C ASP A 341 10.56 -38.21 16.93
N ASP A 342 9.60 -37.58 17.60
CA ASP A 342 8.69 -36.64 16.97
C ASP A 342 9.59 -35.49 16.49
N GLU A 343 10.17 -35.67 15.31
CA GLU A 343 10.79 -34.60 14.54
C GLU A 343 9.67 -33.58 14.32
N VAL A 344 9.59 -32.61 15.24
CA VAL A 344 8.68 -31.48 15.14
C VAL A 344 9.13 -30.76 13.88
N GLU A 345 8.49 -31.07 12.74
CA GLU A 345 8.63 -30.25 11.54
C GLU A 345 8.32 -28.83 12.00
N GLU A 346 9.34 -27.99 12.10
CA GLU A 346 9.18 -26.58 12.40
C GLU A 346 8.40 -25.98 11.23
N ILE A 347 7.07 -25.99 11.36
CA ILE A 347 6.18 -25.33 10.41
C ILE A 347 6.57 -23.86 10.45
N TRP A 348 7.24 -23.41 9.40
CA TRP A 348 7.63 -22.02 9.25
C TRP A 348 6.42 -21.11 9.43
N GLN A 349 6.52 -20.18 10.38
CA GLN A 349 5.50 -19.18 10.62
C GLN A 349 6.03 -17.80 10.26
N PRO A 350 5.28 -17.02 9.48
CA PRO A 350 5.67 -15.66 9.17
C PRO A 350 5.59 -14.77 10.42
N GLU A 351 6.48 -13.78 10.48
CA GLU A 351 6.44 -12.79 11.55
C GLU A 351 5.19 -11.92 11.42
N PHE A 352 4.37 -11.82 12.47
CA PHE A 352 3.17 -10.99 12.46
C PHE A 352 3.27 -9.85 13.46
N ARG A 353 3.32 -8.61 12.95
CA ARG A 353 3.36 -7.39 13.76
C ARG A 353 2.01 -6.68 13.82
N LEU A 354 1.60 -6.30 15.02
CA LEU A 354 0.42 -5.48 15.31
C LEU A 354 0.85 -4.24 16.07
N VAL A 355 0.14 -3.13 15.86
CA VAL A 355 0.42 -1.87 16.55
C VAL A 355 0.17 -2.03 18.05
N ARG A 356 1.18 -1.74 18.87
CA ARG A 356 1.05 -1.77 20.35
C ARG A 356 0.58 -0.42 20.89
N ARG A 357 -0.07 -0.45 22.06
CA ARG A 357 -0.61 0.75 22.72
C ARG A 357 0.46 1.78 23.09
N ASP A 358 1.68 1.33 23.37
CA ASP A 358 2.80 2.17 23.81
C ASP A 358 3.86 2.30 22.72
N ASP A 359 3.51 2.07 21.46
CA ASP A 359 4.46 2.09 20.34
C ASP A 359 4.79 3.54 19.92
N PRO A 360 5.99 4.07 20.24
CA PRO A 360 6.33 5.44 19.91
C PRO A 360 6.35 5.71 18.39
N GLU A 361 6.51 4.69 17.54
CA GLU A 361 6.48 4.84 16.09
C GLU A 361 5.04 5.00 15.56
N ALA A 362 4.05 4.37 16.22
CA ALA A 362 2.64 4.51 15.86
C ALA A 362 2.06 5.88 16.27
N TYR A 363 2.51 6.44 17.40
CA TYR A 363 2.05 7.73 17.91
C TYR A 363 2.96 8.91 17.54
N GLY A 364 4.14 8.64 16.98
CA GLY A 364 5.18 9.63 16.67
C GLY A 364 4.97 10.46 15.40
N PHE A 365 4.04 10.07 14.51
CA PHE A 365 3.75 10.75 13.25
C PHE A 365 2.25 10.83 12.99
N THR A 366 1.54 11.66 13.75
CA THR A 366 0.16 12.05 13.42
C THR A 366 0.13 13.11 12.31
N THR A 367 0.94 12.91 11.27
CA THR A 367 0.78 13.57 9.96
C THR A 367 -0.23 12.75 9.16
N PRO A 368 -1.14 13.35 8.38
CA PRO A 368 -1.93 12.57 7.43
C PRO A 368 -1.01 11.65 6.64
N GLN A 369 -1.34 10.36 6.53
CA GLN A 369 -0.50 9.31 5.92
C GLN A 369 -0.06 9.63 4.48
N TYR A 370 -0.67 10.65 3.86
CA TYR A 370 -0.46 11.05 2.47
C TYR A 370 -0.10 12.54 2.33
N SER A 371 0.33 13.21 3.41
CA SER A 371 0.86 14.58 3.30
C SER A 371 2.19 14.55 2.57
N ALA A 372 2.20 14.93 1.29
CA ALA A 372 3.38 15.00 0.42
C ALA A 372 4.52 15.86 1.02
N HIS A 373 4.21 16.71 2.00
CA HIS A 373 5.19 17.46 2.74
C HIS A 373 5.09 17.03 4.20
N LYS A 374 6.12 16.33 4.70
CA LYS A 374 6.34 16.12 6.12
C LYS A 374 6.54 17.50 6.76
N MET A 375 5.44 18.17 7.07
CA MET A 375 5.45 19.52 7.61
C MET A 375 6.22 19.50 8.94
N PRO A 376 7.07 20.51 9.22
CA PRO A 376 7.73 20.63 10.51
C PRO A 376 6.70 20.55 11.64
N LYS A 377 7.08 19.88 12.73
CA LYS A 377 6.21 19.62 13.88
C LYS A 377 5.49 20.89 14.38
N ASP A 378 6.20 22.03 14.38
CA ASP A 378 5.67 23.31 14.83
C ASP A 378 4.52 23.84 13.96
N VAL A 379 4.52 23.53 12.65
CA VAL A 379 3.44 23.89 11.72
C VAL A 379 2.22 23.00 11.94
N VAL A 380 2.45 21.72 12.23
CA VAL A 380 1.38 20.76 12.56
C VAL A 380 0.74 21.13 13.90
N ASP A 381 1.54 21.49 14.90
CA ASP A 381 1.05 21.90 16.22
C ASP A 381 0.26 23.22 16.13
N ALA A 382 0.72 24.20 15.34
CA ALA A 382 -0.01 25.44 15.09
C ALA A 382 -1.36 25.24 14.37
N SER A 383 -1.49 24.18 13.56
CA SER A 383 -2.76 23.85 12.88
C SER A 383 -3.81 23.23 13.81
N ARG A 384 -3.37 22.61 14.92
CA ARG A 384 -4.25 21.93 15.88
C ARG A 384 -4.92 22.89 16.87
N ASP A 385 -4.32 24.04 17.12
CA ASP A 385 -4.82 25.05 18.07
C ASP A 385 -5.92 25.97 17.49
N GLY A 386 -6.49 25.62 16.33
CA GLY A 386 -7.55 26.39 15.69
C GLY A 386 -7.08 27.74 15.13
N GLY A 387 -8.02 28.61 14.76
CA GLY A 387 -7.76 29.84 13.99
C GLY A 387 -6.82 30.88 14.64
N GLY A 388 -6.38 30.67 15.88
CA GLY A 388 -5.39 31.51 16.57
C GLY A 388 -3.95 31.02 16.39
N GLY A 389 -3.70 29.71 16.45
CA GLY A 389 -2.34 29.13 16.47
C GLY A 389 -1.55 29.38 15.18
N LEU A 390 -2.22 29.31 14.03
CA LEU A 390 -1.58 29.58 12.73
C LEU A 390 -1.21 31.06 12.55
N ARG A 391 -2.00 31.97 13.14
CA ARG A 391 -1.76 33.41 13.06
C ARG A 391 -0.59 33.84 13.95
N GLU A 392 -0.45 33.23 15.12
CA GLU A 392 0.70 33.46 16.02
C GLU A 392 1.99 32.88 15.42
N PHE A 393 1.92 31.68 14.83
CA PHE A 393 3.04 31.08 14.12
C PHE A 393 3.53 31.97 12.97
N ALA A 394 2.62 32.50 12.14
CA ALA A 394 2.97 33.39 11.04
C ALA A 394 3.69 34.66 11.50
N MET A 395 3.25 35.28 12.62
CA MET A 395 3.92 36.47 13.18
C MET A 395 5.32 36.16 13.72
N GLN A 396 5.48 35.02 14.41
CA GLN A 396 6.79 34.59 14.93
C GLN A 396 7.77 34.27 13.78
N TRP A 397 7.27 33.71 12.69
CA TRP A 397 8.07 33.39 11.51
C TRP A 397 8.52 34.64 10.75
N GLU A 398 7.63 35.63 10.60
CA GLU A 398 7.94 36.94 10.03
C GLU A 398 8.97 37.70 10.88
N GLU A 399 8.84 37.64 12.20
CA GLU A 399 9.82 38.24 13.12
C GLU A 399 11.18 37.54 13.05
N ALA A 400 11.20 36.20 12.96
CA ALA A 400 12.43 35.43 12.80
C ALA A 400 13.13 35.69 11.46
N GLN A 401 12.38 35.82 10.36
CA GLN A 401 12.95 36.23 9.06
C GLN A 401 13.58 37.62 9.14
N ARG A 402 12.87 38.58 9.73
CA ARG A 402 13.38 39.94 9.90
C ARG A 402 14.65 39.97 10.75
N LEU A 403 14.73 39.14 11.79
CA LEU A 403 15.91 39.06 12.66
C LEU A 403 17.10 38.40 11.95
N ALA A 404 16.84 37.38 11.12
CA ALA A 404 17.86 36.74 10.29
C ALA A 404 18.38 37.67 9.18
N GLU A 405 17.52 38.50 8.60
CA GLU A 405 17.91 39.55 7.66
C GLU A 405 18.75 40.64 8.33
N GLN A 406 18.42 41.05 9.55
CA GLN A 406 19.22 41.99 10.33
C GLN A 406 20.60 41.41 10.68
N GLN A 407 20.68 40.15 11.11
CA GLN A 407 21.95 39.49 11.37
C GLN A 407 22.81 39.35 10.12
N ARG A 408 22.22 39.03 8.95
CA ARG A 408 22.96 39.01 7.69
C ARG A 408 23.44 40.39 7.25
N ALA A 409 22.68 41.44 7.54
CA ALA A 409 23.08 42.80 7.24
C ALA A 409 24.25 43.24 8.14
N GLU A 410 24.19 42.94 9.44
CA GLU A 410 25.27 43.22 10.40
C GLU A 410 26.55 42.43 10.07
N ASP A 411 26.44 41.14 9.70
CA ASP A 411 27.59 40.33 9.26
C ASP A 411 28.19 40.80 7.92
N SER A 412 27.45 41.56 7.12
CA SER A 412 27.92 42.13 5.84
C SER A 412 28.55 43.51 5.96
N GLU A 413 28.42 44.17 7.12
CA GLU A 413 29.04 45.48 7.41
C GLU A 413 30.40 45.35 8.13
N ASP A 414 30.74 44.15 8.61
CA ASP A 414 31.99 43.85 9.34
C ASP A 414 33.07 43.10 8.50
N ASP A 415 32.90 43.01 7.17
CA ASP A 415 33.88 42.44 6.21
C ASP A 415 34.57 43.50 5.31
#